data_AF-A0AAV4QU44-F1
#
_entry.id   AF-A0AAV4QU44-F1
#
_cell.length_a   1.000
_cell.length_b   1.000
_cell.length_c   1.000
_cell.angle_alpha   90.00
_cell.angle_beta   90.00
_cell.angle_gamma   90.00
#
_symmetry.space_group_name_H-M   'P 1'
#
loop_
_entity.id
_entity.type
_entity.pdbx_description
1 polymer ?
#
loop_
_entity_poly.entity_id
_entity_poly.type
_entity_poly.pdbx_seq_one_letter_code
_entity_poly.pdbx_strand_id
1 'polypeptide(L)'
;MNRGIFTLVAPTGEASYDTLASYSNTFQVPFVSPAFPELSSDRPAYYGLSLRPRYLRAILDVIIYYNWKIIYYLYDTDGGK
;
A
#
# COMPACT_ATOMS: atom_id res chain seq x y z
N MET A 1 19.07 19.65 -0.45
CA MET A 1 17.62 19.99 -0.48
C MET A 1 17.39 21.17 -1.46
N ASN A 2 17.74 21.02 -2.75
CA ASN A 2 18.01 22.17 -3.64
C ASN A 2 16.82 22.61 -4.54
N ARG A 3 15.62 22.05 -4.35
CA ARG A 3 14.43 22.32 -5.20
C ARG A 3 13.13 22.62 -4.43
N GLY A 4 13.15 22.69 -3.10
CA GLY A 4 11.96 23.01 -2.30
C GLY A 4 10.75 22.12 -2.61
N ILE A 5 10.94 20.80 -2.66
CA ILE A 5 9.85 19.86 -2.96
C ILE A 5 9.01 19.66 -1.69
N PHE A 6 7.71 19.91 -1.79
CA PHE A 6 6.78 19.79 -0.67
C PHE A 6 6.11 18.42 -0.56
N THR A 7 6.07 17.63 -1.64
CA THR A 7 5.49 16.28 -1.67
C THR A 7 6.06 15.47 -2.83
N LEU A 8 6.08 14.14 -2.67
CA LEU A 8 6.52 13.19 -3.68
C LEU A 8 5.30 12.41 -4.20
N VAL A 9 5.16 12.26 -5.52
CA VAL A 9 4.13 11.39 -6.11
C VAL A 9 4.83 10.31 -6.91
N ALA A 10 4.68 9.06 -6.50
CA ALA A 10 5.37 7.95 -7.16
C ALA A 10 4.60 6.62 -6.98
N PRO A 11 4.58 5.75 -7.99
CA PRO A 11 4.18 4.36 -7.79
C PRO A 11 5.21 3.68 -6.89
N THR A 12 4.77 3.07 -5.79
CA THR A 12 5.63 2.32 -4.87
C THR A 12 5.44 0.83 -5.07
N GLY A 13 6.50 0.10 -5.44
CA GLY A 13 6.51 -1.36 -5.36
C GLY A 13 6.92 -1.83 -3.95
N GLU A 14 6.58 -3.06 -3.58
CA GLU A 14 6.89 -3.68 -2.28
C GLU A 14 8.37 -3.48 -1.91
N ALA A 15 9.29 -3.85 -2.81
CA ALA A 15 10.74 -3.73 -2.59
C ALA A 15 11.23 -2.29 -2.31
N SER A 16 10.48 -1.27 -2.73
CA SER A 16 10.85 0.15 -2.57
C SER A 16 10.12 0.85 -1.42
N TYR A 17 9.03 0.27 -0.94
CA TYR A 17 8.11 0.90 -0.01
C TYR A 17 8.79 1.25 1.31
N ASP A 18 9.45 0.26 1.94
CA ASP A 18 10.12 0.44 3.22
C ASP A 18 11.20 1.53 3.19
N THR A 19 11.86 1.68 2.05
CA THR A 19 12.88 2.70 1.84
C THR A 19 12.23 4.07 1.77
N LEU A 20 11.17 4.23 0.96
CA LEU A 20 10.41 5.48 0.85
C LEU A 20 9.76 5.87 2.18
N ALA A 21 9.16 4.93 2.90
CA ALA A 21 8.60 5.16 4.24
C ALA A 21 9.69 5.66 5.20
N SER A 22 10.88 5.04 5.19
CA SER A 22 11.99 5.43 6.06
C SER A 22 12.50 6.86 5.76
N TYR A 23 12.70 7.19 4.48
CA TYR A 23 13.11 8.53 4.07
C TYR A 23 12.04 9.58 4.38
N SER A 24 10.79 9.28 4.03
CA SER A 24 9.64 10.15 4.26
C SER A 24 9.44 10.45 5.75
N ASN A 25 9.52 9.43 6.61
CA ASN A 25 9.44 9.59 8.06
C ASN A 25 10.60 10.40 8.63
N THR A 26 11.83 10.17 8.14
CA THR A 26 13.04 10.86 8.64
C THR A 26 13.04 12.35 8.26
N PHE A 27 12.69 12.66 7.02
CA PHE A 27 12.75 14.03 6.50
C PHE A 27 11.41 14.77 6.58
N GLN A 28 10.37 14.12 7.11
CA GLN A 28 9.01 14.65 7.20
C GLN A 28 8.48 15.12 5.84
N VAL A 29 8.85 14.42 4.77
CA VAL A 29 8.44 14.73 3.39
C VAL A 29 7.27 13.83 3.04
N PRO A 30 6.07 14.37 2.82
CA PRO A 30 4.92 13.58 2.41
C PRO A 30 5.16 12.89 1.07
N PHE A 31 4.62 11.67 0.93
CA PHE A 31 4.51 11.02 -0.38
C PHE A 31 3.11 10.46 -0.62
N VAL A 32 2.70 10.46 -1.89
CA VAL A 32 1.41 9.95 -2.35
C VAL A 32 1.67 8.83 -3.35
N SER A 33 1.06 7.66 -3.14
CA SER A 33 1.23 6.48 -3.99
C SER A 33 -0.09 5.89 -4.47
N PRO A 34 -0.25 5.57 -5.76
CA PRO A 34 -1.38 4.79 -6.27
C PRO A 34 -1.27 3.28 -5.98
N ALA A 35 -0.16 2.83 -5.41
CA ALA A 35 0.09 1.42 -5.17
C ALA A 35 -0.62 0.91 -3.91
N PHE A 36 -0.57 -0.41 -3.74
CA PHE A 36 -1.22 -1.09 -2.63
C PHE A 36 -0.76 -0.49 -1.28
N PRO A 37 -1.68 -0.25 -0.34
CA PRO A 37 -1.32 0.17 1.00
C PRO A 37 -0.70 -1.04 1.71
N GLU A 38 0.57 -1.31 1.46
CA GLU A 38 1.36 -2.13 2.37
C GLU A 38 1.55 -1.33 3.63
N LEU A 39 0.64 -1.53 4.58
CA LEU A 39 0.96 -1.26 5.97
C LEU A 39 1.92 -2.39 6.38
N SER A 40 3.20 -2.30 5.98
CA SER A 40 4.20 -3.15 6.61
C SER A 40 4.08 -2.87 8.11
N SER A 41 3.64 -3.89 8.87
CA SER A 41 3.40 -3.75 10.31
C SER A 41 4.63 -3.22 11.03
N ASP A 42 5.80 -3.55 10.46
CA ASP A 42 7.11 -3.24 10.99
C ASP A 42 7.57 -1.82 10.63
N ARG A 43 7.07 -1.22 9.54
CA ARG A 43 7.47 0.12 9.05
C ARG A 43 6.28 0.94 8.53
N PRO A 44 5.45 1.47 9.45
CA PRO A 44 4.36 2.37 9.07
C PRO A 44 4.88 3.63 8.37
N ALA A 45 4.26 4.00 7.25
CA ALA A 45 4.49 5.27 6.58
C ALA A 45 3.63 6.39 7.21
N TYR A 46 4.17 7.09 8.21
CA TYR A 46 3.45 8.18 8.90
C TYR A 46 3.20 9.40 8.01
N TYR A 47 4.04 9.59 7.00
CA TYR A 47 3.94 10.66 6.01
C TYR A 47 3.57 10.13 4.61
N GLY A 48 3.07 8.88 4.53
CA GLY A 48 2.60 8.27 3.29
C GLY A 48 1.07 8.33 3.15
N LEU A 49 0.59 8.65 1.95
CA LEU A 49 -0.81 8.57 1.57
C LEU A 49 -0.98 7.57 0.43
N SER A 50 -1.70 6.46 0.67
CA SER A 50 -2.12 5.55 -0.40
C SER A 50 -3.45 6.02 -0.99
N LEU A 51 -3.49 6.11 -2.32
CA LEU A 51 -4.71 6.41 -3.07
C LEU A 51 -5.55 5.15 -3.34
N ARG A 52 -5.01 3.94 -3.12
CA ARG A 52 -5.72 2.69 -3.42
C ARG A 52 -6.62 2.30 -2.23
N PRO A 53 -7.95 2.16 -2.43
CA PRO A 53 -8.84 1.68 -1.39
C PRO A 53 -8.54 0.23 -0.98
N ARG A 54 -8.88 -0.12 0.26
CA ARG A 54 -8.81 -1.51 0.74
C ARG A 54 -9.93 -2.35 0.11
N TYR A 55 -9.57 -3.30 -0.75
CA TYR A 55 -10.54 -4.13 -1.49
C TYR A 55 -10.91 -5.45 -0.80
N LEU A 56 -10.19 -5.87 0.26
CA LEU A 56 -10.43 -7.16 0.92
C LEU A 56 -11.90 -7.34 1.34
N ARG A 57 -12.51 -6.28 1.86
CA ARG A 57 -13.94 -6.31 2.24
C ARG A 57 -14.84 -6.57 1.04
N ALA A 58 -14.59 -5.91 -0.09
CA ALA A 58 -15.37 -6.13 -1.30
C ALA A 58 -15.25 -7.57 -1.83
N ILE A 59 -14.06 -8.18 -1.72
CA ILE A 59 -13.86 -9.60 -2.07
C ILE A 59 -14.71 -10.49 -1.16
N LEU A 60 -14.68 -10.26 0.16
CA LEU A 60 -15.49 -11.01 1.12
C LEU A 60 -16.98 -10.86 0.86
N ASP A 61 -17.44 -9.64 0.56
CA ASP A 61 -18.84 -9.37 0.27
C ASP A 61 -19.32 -10.17 -0.96
N VAL A 62 -18.47 -10.31 -2.00
CA VAL A 62 -18.77 -11.12 -3.20
C VAL A 62 -18.85 -12.60 -2.87
N ILE A 63 -17.91 -13.13 -2.08
CA ILE A 63 -17.90 -14.53 -1.65
C ILE A 63 -19.19 -14.89 -0.90
N ILE A 64 -19.60 -14.01 0.03
CA ILE A 64 -20.81 -14.18 0.83
C ILE A 64 -22.05 -14.06 -0.05
N TYR A 65 -22.11 -13.05 -0.92
CA TYR A 65 -23.25 -12.80 -1.80
C TYR A 65 -23.55 -14.00 -2.71
N TYR A 66 -22.52 -14.61 -3.30
CA TYR A 66 -22.67 -15.78 -4.17
C TYR A 66 -22.64 -17.13 -3.42
N ASN A 67 -22.51 -17.11 -2.09
CA ASN A 67 -22.47 -18.30 -1.24
C ASN A 67 -21.48 -19.37 -1.73
N TRP A 68 -20.25 -18.95 -2.02
CA TRP A 68 -19.21 -19.87 -2.49
C TRP A 68 -18.89 -20.91 -1.41
N LYS A 69 -19.06 -22.20 -1.74
CA LYS A 69 -18.80 -23.31 -0.80
C LYS A 69 -17.35 -23.79 -0.81
N ILE A 70 -16.67 -23.64 -1.94
CA ILE A 70 -15.28 -24.04 -2.15
C ILE A 70 -14.58 -22.89 -2.88
N ILE A 71 -13.41 -22.50 -2.40
CA ILE A 71 -12.64 -21.38 -2.94
C ILE A 71 -11.21 -21.86 -3.14
N TYR A 72 -10.69 -21.69 -4.36
CA TYR A 72 -9.27 -21.82 -4.65
C TYR A 72 -8.68 -20.42 -4.72
N TYR A 73 -7.82 -20.09 -3.76
CA TYR A 73 -7.19 -18.78 -3.67
C TYR A 73 -5.77 -18.85 -4.26
N LEU A 74 -5.62 -18.32 -5.47
CA LEU A 74 -4.32 -18.09 -6.09
C LEU A 74 -3.92 -16.64 -5.81
N TYR A 75 -2.74 -16.46 -5.22
CA TYR A 75 -2.22 -15.14 -4.88
C TYR A 75 -0.77 -15.01 -5.30
N ASP A 76 -0.35 -13.76 -5.51
CA ASP A 76 1.03 -13.37 -5.76
C ASP A 76 1.63 -12.86 -4.44
N THR A 77 2.88 -13.21 -4.17
CA THR A 77 3.61 -12.69 -3.00
C THR A 77 3.76 -11.18 -3.07
N ASP A 78 3.94 -10.64 -4.27
CA ASP A 78 4.15 -9.21 -4.52
C ASP A 78 2.85 -8.39 -4.38
N GLY A 79 1.70 -9.08 -4.36
CA GLY A 79 0.38 -8.49 -4.13
C GLY A 79 -0.07 -8.49 -2.66
N GLY A 80 0.77 -9.02 -1.78
CA GLY A 80 0.56 -9.10 -0.33
C GLY A 80 0.16 -10.48 0.17
N LYS A 81 0.91 -10.96 1.17
CA LYS A 81 0.49 -12.00 2.12
C LYS A 81 -0.75 -11.60 2.92
#